data_AF-A0A3D2V9G2-F1
#
_entry.id   AF-A0A3D2V9G2-F1
#
_cell.length_a   1.000
_cell.length_b   1.000
_cell.length_c   1.000
_cell.angle_alpha   90.00
_cell.angle_beta   90.00
_cell.angle_gamma   90.00
#
_symmetry.space_group_name_H-M   'P 1'
#
loop_
_entity.id
_entity.type
_entity.pdbx_description
1 polymer ?
#
loop_
_entity_poly.entity_id
_entity_poly.type
_entity_poly.pdbx_seq_one_letter_code
_entity_poly.pdbx_strand_id
1 'polypeptide(L)'
;QLLVNISHSVAKLWFLIPAIPMGMFIFVKLLRKFNYGRIGWDLFLLQIPIVGNLVEKNCLARTTRTLGTLVSSGVPILEALTITRETAGNGMFERLFSKVAEGIREGET
;
A
#
# COMPACT_ATOMS: atom_id res chain seq x y z
N GLN A 1 -11.67 -26.71 -49.80
CA GLN A 1 -11.78 -26.99 -48.34
C GLN A 1 -10.76 -26.22 -47.50
N LEU A 2 -9.50 -26.06 -47.92
CA LEU A 2 -8.50 -25.22 -47.22
C LEU A 2 -8.90 -23.73 -47.07
N LEU A 3 -9.48 -23.12 -48.12
CA LEU A 3 -9.90 -21.71 -48.09
C LEU A 3 -11.03 -21.41 -47.09
N VAL A 4 -11.94 -22.36 -46.85
CA VAL A 4 -13.08 -22.19 -45.92
C VAL A 4 -12.61 -22.29 -44.46
N ASN A 5 -11.63 -23.15 -44.17
CA ASN A 5 -11.03 -23.25 -42.83
C ASN A 5 -10.24 -22.00 -42.44
N ILE A 6 -9.58 -21.35 -43.38
CA ILE A 6 -8.88 -20.08 -43.15
C ILE A 6 -9.90 -18.97 -42.84
N SER A 7 -11.02 -18.94 -43.58
CA SER A 7 -12.07 -17.92 -43.40
C SER A 7 -12.70 -17.96 -42.00
N HIS A 8 -13.03 -19.15 -41.48
CA HIS A 8 -13.54 -19.28 -40.10
C HIS A 8 -12.49 -18.97 -39.02
N SER A 9 -11.21 -19.20 -39.30
CA SER A 9 -10.11 -18.91 -38.36
C SER A 9 -9.88 -17.41 -38.23
N VAL A 10 -9.98 -16.66 -39.32
CA VAL A 10 -9.86 -15.19 -39.32
C VAL A 10 -11.03 -14.52 -38.61
N ALA A 11 -12.27 -15.02 -38.81
CA ALA A 11 -13.44 -14.53 -38.09
C ALA A 11 -13.36 -14.77 -36.56
N LYS A 12 -12.76 -15.90 -36.14
CA LYS A 12 -12.52 -16.23 -34.72
C LYS A 12 -11.37 -15.42 -34.10
N LEU A 13 -10.34 -15.10 -34.89
CA LEU A 13 -9.23 -14.23 -34.49
C LEU A 13 -9.69 -12.78 -34.27
N TRP A 14 -10.67 -12.28 -35.01
CA TRP A 14 -11.26 -10.95 -34.78
C TRP A 14 -11.88 -10.81 -33.38
N PHE A 15 -12.58 -11.84 -32.89
CA PHE A 15 -13.08 -11.88 -31.51
C PHE A 15 -11.96 -12.06 -30.47
N LEU A 16 -10.84 -12.66 -30.87
CA LEU A 16 -9.67 -12.86 -30.00
C LEU A 16 -8.94 -11.54 -29.70
N ILE A 17 -8.90 -10.59 -30.66
CA ILE A 17 -8.22 -9.29 -30.50
C ILE A 17 -8.76 -8.46 -29.32
N PRO A 18 -10.08 -8.33 -29.09
CA PRO A 18 -10.61 -7.70 -27.87
C PRO A 18 -10.73 -8.68 -26.69
N ALA A 19 -10.87 -9.99 -26.92
CA ALA A 19 -10.93 -10.97 -25.83
C ALA A 19 -9.60 -11.14 -25.09
N ILE A 20 -8.45 -10.94 -25.76
CA ILE A 20 -7.13 -10.95 -25.13
C ILE A 20 -6.96 -9.80 -24.11
N PRO A 21 -7.15 -8.51 -24.45
CA PRO A 21 -7.05 -7.43 -23.48
C PRO A 21 -8.16 -7.49 -22.43
N MET A 22 -9.38 -7.90 -22.78
CA MET A 22 -10.49 -8.04 -21.82
C MET A 22 -10.24 -9.19 -20.83
N GLY A 23 -9.77 -10.34 -21.33
CA GLY A 23 -9.39 -11.50 -20.53
C GLY A 23 -8.18 -11.20 -19.66
N MET A 24 -7.17 -10.53 -20.20
CA MET A 24 -5.99 -10.06 -19.46
C MET A 24 -6.39 -9.05 -18.37
N PHE A 25 -7.30 -8.13 -18.66
CA PHE A 25 -7.79 -7.16 -17.69
C PHE A 25 -8.56 -7.83 -16.54
N ILE A 26 -9.45 -8.78 -16.85
CA ILE A 26 -10.19 -9.57 -15.86
C ILE A 26 -9.25 -10.46 -15.06
N PHE A 27 -8.27 -11.10 -15.70
CA PHE A 27 -7.26 -11.95 -15.05
C PHE A 27 -6.36 -11.15 -14.09
N VAL A 28 -5.88 -9.97 -14.52
CA VAL A 28 -5.14 -9.02 -13.67
C VAL A 28 -6.01 -8.53 -12.51
N LYS A 29 -7.30 -8.25 -12.75
CA LYS A 29 -8.24 -7.81 -11.70
C LYS A 29 -8.58 -8.93 -10.71
N LEU A 30 -8.66 -10.18 -11.16
CA LEU A 30 -8.94 -11.36 -10.34
C LEU A 30 -7.70 -11.74 -9.50
N LEU A 31 -6.50 -11.67 -10.09
CA LEU A 31 -5.22 -11.79 -9.37
C LEU A 31 -5.03 -10.69 -8.33
N ARG A 32 -5.45 -9.45 -8.61
CA ARG A 32 -5.48 -8.35 -7.62
C ARG A 32 -6.38 -8.64 -6.41
N LYS A 33 -7.38 -9.51 -6.56
CA LYS A 33 -8.32 -9.89 -5.49
C LYS A 33 -7.83 -11.09 -4.68
N PHE A 34 -6.94 -11.91 -5.26
CA PHE A 34 -6.36 -13.09 -4.63
C PHE A 34 -5.04 -12.69 -3.95
N ASN A 35 -5.10 -12.42 -2.63
CA ASN A 35 -4.06 -12.19 -1.60
C ASN A 35 -2.57 -11.91 -1.96
N TYR A 36 -1.98 -12.52 -3.00
CA TYR A 36 -0.62 -12.22 -3.50
C TYR A 36 -0.54 -11.02 -4.46
N GLY A 37 -1.63 -10.66 -5.16
CA GLY A 37 -1.64 -9.53 -6.11
C GLY A 37 -1.67 -8.15 -5.46
N ARG A 38 -2.06 -8.06 -4.18
CA ARG A 38 -1.93 -6.83 -3.38
C ARG A 38 -0.46 -6.49 -3.14
N ILE A 39 0.38 -7.50 -2.86
CA ILE A 39 1.81 -7.33 -2.63
C ILE A 39 2.51 -6.86 -3.91
N GLY A 40 2.14 -7.37 -5.09
CA GLY A 40 2.74 -6.93 -6.37
C GLY A 40 2.32 -5.53 -6.81
N TRP A 41 1.06 -5.13 -6.58
CA TRP A 41 0.61 -3.75 -6.80
C TRP A 41 1.18 -2.78 -5.76
N ASP A 42 1.30 -3.22 -4.50
CA ASP A 42 2.04 -2.49 -3.47
C ASP A 42 3.53 -2.39 -3.82
N LEU A 43 4.14 -3.41 -4.43
CA LEU A 43 5.55 -3.38 -4.86
C LEU A 43 5.76 -2.44 -6.06
N PHE A 44 4.81 -2.39 -7.00
CA PHE A 44 4.83 -1.47 -8.13
C PHE A 44 4.55 -0.01 -7.70
N LEU A 45 3.69 0.19 -6.69
CA LEU A 45 3.52 1.46 -5.97
C LEU A 45 4.76 1.83 -5.13
N LEU A 46 5.43 0.86 -4.50
CA LEU A 46 6.68 1.02 -3.75
C LEU A 46 7.85 1.38 -4.68
N GLN A 47 7.86 0.88 -5.92
CA GLN A 47 8.86 1.23 -6.93
C GLN A 47 8.64 2.63 -7.54
N ILE A 48 7.58 3.33 -7.17
CA ILE A 48 7.51 4.78 -7.35
C ILE A 48 8.13 5.40 -6.09
N PRO A 49 9.44 5.74 -6.08
CA PRO A 49 10.12 6.36 -4.92
C PRO A 49 9.43 7.65 -4.45
N ILE A 50 8.64 8.27 -5.33
CA ILE A 50 7.83 9.46 -5.05
C ILE A 50 6.66 9.14 -4.11
N VAL A 51 6.01 7.97 -4.24
CA VAL A 51 4.83 7.61 -3.43
C VAL A 51 5.23 7.15 -2.04
N GLY A 52 6.31 6.37 -1.91
CA GLY A 52 6.80 5.90 -0.60
C GLY A 52 7.13 7.05 0.36
N ASN A 53 7.90 8.02 -0.12
CA ASN A 53 8.30 9.20 0.66
C ASN A 53 7.10 10.15 0.90
N LEU A 54 6.15 10.23 -0.03
CA LEU A 54 4.95 11.05 0.12
C LEU A 54 3.98 10.46 1.18
N VAL A 55 3.83 9.14 1.19
CA VAL A 55 3.03 8.42 2.20
C VAL A 55 3.69 8.54 3.57
N GLU A 56 5.01 8.40 3.63
CA GLU A 56 5.80 8.62 4.84
C GLU A 56 5.58 10.03 5.40
N LYS A 57 5.76 11.07 4.57
CA LYS A 57 5.55 12.46 4.99
C LYS A 57 4.12 12.75 5.41
N ASN A 58 3.13 12.20 4.72
CA ASN A 58 1.73 12.33 5.09
C ASN A 58 1.41 11.65 6.41
N CYS A 59 1.96 10.45 6.62
CA CYS A 59 1.81 9.70 7.86
C CYS A 59 2.45 10.48 9.02
N LEU A 60 3.71 10.89 8.86
CA LEU A 60 4.46 11.69 9.83
C LEU A 60 3.70 12.97 10.20
N ALA A 61 3.21 13.72 9.21
CA ALA A 61 2.47 14.97 9.46
C ALA A 61 1.21 14.73 10.30
N ARG A 62 0.45 13.67 10.01
CA ARG A 62 -0.73 13.31 10.80
C ARG A 62 -0.37 12.85 12.21
N THR A 63 0.60 11.94 12.34
CA THR A 63 1.01 11.40 13.64
C THR A 63 1.58 12.49 14.54
N THR A 64 2.40 13.40 14.01
CA THR A 64 2.97 14.52 14.77
C THR A 64 1.89 15.50 15.22
N ARG A 65 0.86 15.75 14.38
CA ARG A 65 -0.28 16.60 14.77
C ARG A 65 -1.09 15.96 15.91
N THR A 66 -1.35 14.66 15.83
CA THR A 66 -2.05 13.91 16.89
C THR A 66 -1.23 13.92 18.19
N LEU A 67 0.07 13.62 18.10
CA LEU A 67 0.98 13.65 19.26
C LEU A 67 1.00 15.04 19.91
N GLY A 68 1.12 16.11 19.11
CA GLY A 68 1.10 17.49 19.61
C GLY A 68 -0.20 17.84 20.33
N THR A 69 -1.34 17.34 19.83
CA THR A 69 -2.65 17.56 20.45
C THR A 69 -2.79 16.80 21.77
N LEU A 70 -2.27 15.57 21.84
CA LEU A 70 -2.28 14.75 23.07
C LEU A 70 -1.38 15.37 24.14
N VAL A 71 -0.16 15.76 23.76
CA VAL A 71 0.79 16.42 24.66
C VAL A 71 0.25 17.77 25.15
N SER A 72 -0.38 18.58 24.28
CA SER A 72 -1.01 19.85 24.69
C SER A 72 -2.22 19.65 25.61
N SER A 73 -2.86 18.49 25.54
CA SER A 73 -4.00 18.13 26.41
C SER A 73 -3.56 17.56 27.75
N GLY A 74 -2.25 17.49 28.03
CA GLY A 74 -1.70 17.00 29.29
C GLY A 74 -1.62 15.48 29.40
N VAL A 75 -1.75 14.75 28.29
CA VAL A 75 -1.58 13.29 28.27
C VAL A 75 -0.11 12.94 28.52
N PRO A 76 0.20 11.97 29.40
CA PRO A 76 1.57 11.51 29.64
C PRO A 76 2.27 11.13 28.33
N ILE A 77 3.52 11.57 28.15
CA ILE A 77 4.21 11.43 26.85
C ILE A 77 4.35 9.98 26.39
N LEU A 78 4.51 9.04 27.32
CA LEU A 78 4.58 7.62 27.06
C LEU A 78 3.26 7.06 26.49
N GLU A 79 2.14 7.53 27.01
CA GLU A 79 0.80 7.13 26.59
C GLU A 79 0.47 7.77 25.24
N ALA A 80 0.79 9.07 25.08
CA ALA A 80 0.65 9.78 23.82
C ALA A 80 1.46 9.13 22.68
N LEU A 81 2.67 8.64 22.97
CA LEU A 81 3.49 7.91 22.00
C LEU A 81 2.89 6.56 21.61
N THR A 82 2.30 5.85 22.58
CA THR A 82 1.64 4.56 22.35
C THR A 82 0.39 4.71 21.46
N ILE A 83 -0.43 5.73 21.71
CA ILE A 83 -1.61 6.06 20.90
C ILE A 83 -1.20 6.47 19.48
N THR A 84 -0.15 7.29 19.38
CA THR A 84 0.35 7.77 18.08
C THR A 84 0.92 6.62 17.24
N ARG A 85 1.59 5.65 17.88
CA ARG A 85 2.07 4.41 17.26
C ARG A 85 0.93 3.61 16.61
N GLU A 86 -0.17 3.43 17.31
CA GLU A 86 -1.36 2.73 16.79
C GLU A 86 -2.02 3.49 15.63
N THR A 87 -2.01 4.82 15.70
CA THR A 87 -2.61 5.69 14.67
C THR A 87 -1.76 5.75 13.39
N ALA A 88 -0.46 5.45 13.46
CA ALA A 88 0.44 5.52 12.30
C ALA A 88 0.13 4.47 11.22
N GLY A 89 -0.37 3.29 11.59
CA GLY A 89 -0.81 2.24 10.65
C GLY A 89 0.27 1.72 9.68
N ASN A 90 1.53 2.13 9.85
CA ASN A 90 2.68 1.78 9.04
C ASN A 90 3.76 1.16 9.93
N GLY A 91 4.17 -0.07 9.61
CA GLY A 91 5.14 -0.83 10.41
C GLY A 91 6.52 -0.17 10.56
N MET A 92 6.89 0.76 9.66
CA MET A 92 8.12 1.55 9.82
C MET A 92 8.00 2.54 10.97
N PHE A 93 6.89 3.29 11.04
CA PHE A 93 6.62 4.24 12.11
C PHE A 93 6.39 3.52 13.44
N GLU A 94 5.76 2.35 13.43
CA GLU A 94 5.57 1.55 14.63
C GLU A 94 6.91 1.21 15.29
N ARG A 95 7.90 0.76 14.52
CA ARG A 95 9.26 0.50 15.02
C ARG A 95 9.96 1.75 15.52
N LEU A 96 9.79 2.87 14.82
CA LEU A 96 10.41 4.14 15.21
C LEU A 96 9.86 4.62 16.56
N PHE A 97 8.53 4.65 16.72
CA PHE A 97 7.88 5.04 17.97
C PHE A 97 8.18 4.05 19.10
N SER A 98 8.27 2.74 18.83
CA SER A 98 8.67 1.76 19.85
C SER A 98 10.08 2.03 20.38
N LYS A 99 11.05 2.32 19.51
CA LYS A 99 12.41 2.70 19.94
C LYS A 99 12.43 3.96 20.80
N VAL A 100 11.67 4.98 20.40
CA VAL A 100 11.58 6.23 21.16
C VAL A 100 10.89 6.00 22.51
N ALA A 101 9.85 5.18 22.57
CA ALA A 101 9.20 4.82 23.85
C ALA A 101 10.17 4.10 24.80
N GLU A 102 10.98 3.19 24.26
CA GLU A 102 11.95 2.41 25.01
C GLU A 102 13.08 3.29 25.54
N GLY A 103 13.65 4.18 24.71
CA GLY A 103 14.65 5.17 25.15
C GLY A 103 14.12 6.08 26.27
N ILE A 104 12.88 6.58 26.17
CA ILE A 104 12.28 7.40 27.22
C ILE A 104 12.04 6.57 28.50
N ARG A 105 11.69 5.28 28.40
CA ARG A 105 11.57 4.38 29.57
C ARG A 105 12.90 4.14 30.26
N GLU A 106 13.97 4.03 29.49
CA GLU A 106 15.33 3.85 29.98
C GLU A 106 15.96 5.15 30.49
N GLY A 107 15.31 6.30 30.25
CA GLY A 107 15.76 7.62 30.69
C GLY A 107 16.70 8.32 29.71
N GLU A 108 16.80 7.81 28.48
CA GLU A 108 17.49 8.50 27.39
C GLU A 108 16.63 9.68 26.91
N THR A 109 17.18 10.89 27.02
CA THR A 109 16.55 12.16 26.60
C THR A 109 16.96 12.57 25.19
#